data_AF-A0A9E3TW45-F1
#
_entry.id   AF-A0A9E3TW45-F1
#
_cell.length_a   1.000
_cell.length_b   1.000
_cell.length_c   1.000
_cell.angle_alpha   90.00
_cell.angle_beta   90.00
_cell.angle_gamma   90.00
#
_symmetry.space_group_name_H-M   'P 1'
#
loop_
_entity.id
_entity.type
_entity.pdbx_description
1 polymer ?
#
loop_
_entity_poly.entity_id
_entity_poly.type
_entity_poly.pdbx_seq_one_letter_code
_entity_poly.pdbx_strand_id
1 'polypeptide(L)'
;MESFRNGKLALEEATRACSLSSWKDPGCFNALAAAYAENSDFAEAVRWQTRAVEEGHERLEDAYRERLEVFRQGLPYRDRTED
;
A
#
# COMPACT_ATOMS: atom_id res chain seq x y z
N MET A 1 13.00 -8.50 17.23
CA MET A 1 13.59 -8.20 15.90
C MET A 1 12.73 -8.88 14.82
N GLU A 2 11.47 -8.48 14.68
CA GLU A 2 10.49 -9.23 13.86
C GLU A 2 9.98 -8.45 12.64
N SER A 3 10.20 -7.13 12.60
CA SER A 3 9.64 -6.23 11.58
C SER A 3 10.19 -6.47 10.16
N PHE A 4 11.46 -6.84 10.03
CA PHE A 4 12.08 -7.05 8.71
C PHE A 4 11.67 -8.35 8.03
N ARG A 5 11.19 -9.36 8.77
CA ARG A 5 10.75 -10.64 8.17
C ARG A 5 9.37 -10.53 7.55
N ASN A 6 8.48 -9.75 8.16
CA ASN A 6 7.12 -9.59 7.67
C ASN A 6 7.05 -8.65 6.47
N GLY A 7 7.83 -7.56 6.44
CA GLY A 7 7.77 -6.61 5.33
C GLY A 7 8.14 -7.25 3.98
N LYS A 8 9.15 -8.12 3.94
CA LYS A 8 9.54 -8.80 2.68
C LYS A 8 8.45 -9.78 2.20
N LEU A 9 7.85 -10.51 3.13
CA LEU A 9 6.72 -11.39 2.86
C LEU A 9 5.50 -10.59 2.39
N ALA A 10 5.21 -9.45 3.02
CA ALA A 10 4.11 -8.55 2.63
C ALA A 10 4.28 -8.06 1.18
N LEU A 11 5.51 -7.72 0.77
CA LEU A 11 5.79 -7.36 -0.61
C LEU A 11 5.55 -8.52 -1.58
N GLU A 12 5.98 -9.73 -1.24
CA GLU A 12 5.76 -10.92 -2.07
C GLU A 12 4.28 -11.28 -2.20
N GLU A 13 3.52 -11.20 -1.10
CA GLU A 13 2.08 -11.46 -1.08
C GLU A 13 1.32 -10.39 -1.86
N ALA A 14 1.63 -9.09 -1.64
CA ALA A 14 0.99 -8.00 -2.36
C ALA A 14 1.31 -8.05 -3.87
N THR A 15 2.54 -8.42 -4.25
CA THR A 15 2.92 -8.60 -5.66
C THR A 15 2.17 -9.78 -6.28
N ARG A 16 2.01 -10.87 -5.54
CA ARG A 16 1.18 -12.01 -5.97
C ARG A 16 -0.29 -11.61 -6.13
N ALA A 17 -0.85 -10.84 -5.20
CA ALA A 17 -2.21 -10.32 -5.31
C ALA A 17 -2.38 -9.45 -6.56
N CYS A 18 -1.45 -8.52 -6.83
CA CYS A 18 -1.42 -7.74 -8.08
C CYS A 18 -1.34 -8.64 -9.32
N SER A 19 -0.52 -9.68 -9.28
CA SER A 19 -0.37 -10.60 -10.41
C SER A 19 -1.64 -11.41 -10.67
N LEU A 20 -2.32 -11.85 -9.60
CA LEU A 20 -3.60 -12.57 -9.69
C LEU A 20 -4.73 -11.69 -10.24
N SER A 21 -4.72 -10.39 -9.92
CA SER A 21 -5.63 -9.40 -10.50
C SER A 21 -5.22 -8.90 -11.88
N SER A 22 -4.15 -9.48 -12.46
CA SER A 22 -3.54 -9.04 -13.72
C SER A 22 -3.15 -7.56 -13.74
N TRP A 23 -2.82 -6.99 -12.58
CA TRP A 23 -2.49 -5.58 -12.39
C TRP A 23 -3.61 -4.62 -12.84
N LYS A 24 -4.87 -5.06 -12.71
CA LYS A 24 -6.06 -4.28 -13.09
C LYS A 24 -6.89 -3.81 -11.90
N ASP A 25 -6.56 -4.29 -10.70
CA ASP A 25 -7.30 -3.93 -9.49
C ASP A 25 -6.53 -2.87 -8.69
N PRO A 26 -7.11 -1.67 -8.47
CA PRO A 26 -6.46 -0.60 -7.71
C PRO A 26 -6.28 -0.96 -6.23
N GLY A 27 -7.11 -1.86 -5.69
CA GLY A 27 -6.94 -2.42 -4.35
C GLY A 27 -5.61 -3.15 -4.18
N CYS A 28 -5.12 -3.80 -5.24
CA CYS A 28 -3.83 -4.45 -5.23
C CYS A 28 -2.66 -3.46 -5.15
N PHE A 29 -2.75 -2.31 -5.83
CA PHE A 29 -1.73 -1.24 -5.73
C PHE A 29 -1.67 -0.64 -4.32
N ASN A 30 -2.82 -0.47 -3.68
CA ASN A 30 -2.90 -0.03 -2.29
C ASN A 30 -2.27 -1.05 -1.31
N ALA A 31 -2.47 -2.35 -1.53
CA ALA A 31 -1.79 -3.38 -0.75
C ALA A 31 -0.26 -3.36 -0.97
N LEU A 32 0.17 -3.14 -2.21
CA LEU A 32 1.59 -3.02 -2.56
C LEU A 32 2.22 -1.82 -1.86
N ALA A 33 1.54 -0.67 -1.84
CA ALA A 33 1.99 0.53 -1.17
C ALA A 33 2.16 0.33 0.34
N ALA A 34 1.20 -0.33 1.00
CA ALA A 34 1.30 -0.67 2.42
C ALA A 34 2.51 -1.57 2.70
N ALA A 35 2.75 -2.59 1.88
CA ALA A 35 3.89 -3.48 2.02
C ALA A 35 5.25 -2.76 1.85
N TYR A 36 5.34 -1.79 0.93
CA TYR A 36 6.52 -0.93 0.82
C TYR A 36 6.72 -0.06 2.07
N ALA A 37 5.64 0.55 2.59
CA ALA A 37 5.70 1.35 3.82
C ALA A 37 6.12 0.53 5.05
N GLU A 38 5.73 -0.74 5.15
CA GLU A 38 6.18 -1.65 6.22
C GLU A 38 7.70 -1.92 6.17
N ASN A 39 8.31 -1.87 4.99
CA ASN A 39 9.76 -1.95 4.82
C ASN A 39 10.46 -0.59 4.98
N SER A 40 9.74 0.45 5.43
CA SER A 40 10.21 1.83 5.46
C SER A 40 10.59 2.41 4.10
N ASP A 41 10.13 1.78 3.01
CA ASP A 41 10.32 2.26 1.64
C ASP A 41 9.13 3.13 1.23
N PHE A 42 9.06 4.30 1.85
CA PHE A 42 7.96 5.24 1.64
C PHE A 42 7.96 5.85 0.22
N ALA A 43 9.10 5.87 -0.46
CA ALA A 43 9.20 6.38 -1.82
C ALA A 43 8.39 5.52 -2.78
N GLU A 44 8.56 4.20 -2.74
CA GLU A 44 7.75 3.29 -3.54
C GLU A 44 6.30 3.23 -3.02
N ALA A 45 6.06 3.30 -1.71
CA ALA A 45 4.70 3.36 -1.16
C ALA A 45 3.89 4.51 -1.74
N VAL A 46 4.45 5.73 -1.78
CA VAL A 46 3.81 6.92 -2.38
C VAL A 46 3.55 6.70 -3.87
N ARG A 47 4.49 6.09 -4.58
CA ARG A 47 4.39 5.85 -6.03
C ARG A 47 3.23 4.91 -6.37
N TRP A 48 3.13 3.79 -5.67
CA TRP A 48 2.05 2.81 -5.86
C TRP A 48 0.70 3.33 -5.36
N GLN A 49 0.68 4.05 -4.24
CA GLN A 49 -0.55 4.64 -3.73
C GLN A 49 -1.08 5.74 -4.67
N THR A 50 -0.20 6.53 -5.28
CA THR A 50 -0.60 7.53 -6.29
C THR A 50 -1.29 6.85 -7.47
N ARG A 51 -0.73 5.74 -7.98
CA ARG A 51 -1.37 4.95 -9.03
C ARG A 51 -2.72 4.36 -8.59
N ALA A 52 -2.84 3.94 -7.33
CA ALA A 52 -4.11 3.47 -6.77
C ALA A 52 -5.18 4.57 -6.74
N VAL A 53 -4.79 5.83 -6.47
CA VAL A 53 -5.68 7.01 -6.55
C VAL A 53 -6.08 7.27 -8.01
N GLU A 54 -5.14 7.23 -8.95
CA GLU A 54 -5.40 7.53 -10.37
C GLU A 54 -6.27 6.47 -11.06
N GLU A 55 -6.09 5.19 -10.72
CA GLU A 55 -6.83 4.06 -11.30
C GLU A 55 -8.03 3.63 -10.43
N GLY A 56 -8.18 4.24 -9.25
CA GLY A 56 -9.22 3.94 -8.28
C GLY A 56 -10.59 4.43 -8.73
N HIS A 57 -11.64 3.77 -8.27
CA HIS A 57 -12.99 4.33 -8.38
C HIS A 57 -13.16 5.48 -7.39
N GLU A 58 -13.99 6.47 -7.73
CA GLU A 58 -14.30 7.66 -6.90
C GLU A 58 -14.58 7.30 -5.43
N ARG A 59 -15.29 6.19 -5.18
CA ARG A 59 -15.59 5.69 -3.83
C ARG A 59 -14.39 5.31 -2.97
N LEU A 60 -13.27 4.95 -3.59
CA LEU A 60 -12.03 4.54 -2.90
C LEU A 60 -10.97 5.64 -2.96
N GLU A 61 -11.21 6.68 -3.77
CA GLU A 61 -10.25 7.76 -4.00
C GLU A 61 -9.89 8.49 -2.70
N ASP A 62 -10.88 8.88 -1.90
CA ASP A 62 -10.67 9.55 -0.61
C ASP A 62 -9.80 8.70 0.34
N ALA A 63 -10.13 7.41 0.48
CA ALA A 63 -9.36 6.49 1.32
C ALA A 63 -7.92 6.31 0.83
N TYR A 64 -7.71 6.31 -0.49
CA TYR A 64 -6.38 6.20 -1.08
C TYR A 64 -5.58 7.50 -0.98
N ARG A 65 -6.23 8.66 -1.05
CA ARG A 65 -5.59 9.97 -0.82
C ARG A 65 -5.14 10.13 0.63
N GLU A 66 -5.99 9.74 1.59
CA GLU A 66 -5.62 9.79 3.01
C GLU A 66 -4.37 8.94 3.28
N ARG A 67 -4.33 7.71 2.74
CA ARG A 67 -3.15 6.84 2.81
C ARG A 67 -1.92 7.45 2.13
N LEU A 68 -2.10 8.09 0.99
CA LEU A 68 -1.01 8.75 0.26
C LEU A 68 -0.38 9.85 1.11
N GLU A 69 -1.17 10.65 1.82
CA GLU A 69 -0.67 11.69 2.72
C GLU A 69 0.08 11.11 3.93
N VAL A 70 -0.38 9.99 4.48
CA VAL A 70 0.33 9.27 5.56
C VAL A 70 1.69 8.78 5.07
N PHE A 71 1.76 8.14 3.90
CA PHE A 71 3.02 7.66 3.34
C PHE A 71 3.97 8.80 2.96
N ARG A 72 3.45 9.94 2.46
CA ARG A 72 4.26 11.15 2.19
C ARG A 72 4.90 11.72 3.45
N GLN A 73 4.27 11.55 4.61
CA GLN A 73 4.83 11.93 5.89
C GLN A 73 5.87 10.91 6.43
N GLY A 74 6.11 9.82 5.71
CA GLY A 74 7.02 8.75 6.15
C GLY A 74 6.46 7.94 7.31
N LEU A 75 5.12 7.91 7.45
CA LEU A 75 4.45 7.15 8.48
C LEU A 75 3.89 5.86 7.88
N PRO A 76 4.02 4.71 8.57
CA PRO A 76 3.32 3.50 8.16
C PRO A 76 1.82 3.70 8.40
N TYR A 77 1.00 3.39 7.39
CA TYR A 77 -0.44 3.32 7.57
C TYR A 77 -0.74 2.06 8.38
N ARG A 78 -0.86 2.25 9.70
CA ARG A 78 -1.50 1.27 10.57
C ARG A 78 -2.98 1.53 10.45
N ASP A 79 -3.67 0.64 9.73
CA ASP A 79 -5.11 0.53 9.89
C ASP A 79 -5.34 0.44 11.39
N ARG A 80 -6.07 1.40 11.95
CA ARG A 80 -6.40 1.41 13.37
C ARG A 80 -7.40 0.27 13.56
N THR A 81 -6.96 -0.98 13.49
CA THR A 81 -7.59 -2.06 14.22
C THR A 81 -7.33 -1.71 15.67
N GLU A 82 -8.28 -0.96 16.21
CA GLU A 82 -8.51 -0.81 17.63
C GLU A 82 -8.51 -2.22 18.27
N ASP A 83 -7.95 -2.27 19.47
CA ASP A 83 -7.94 -3.36 20.45
C ASP A 83 -9.22 -4.20 20.50
#